data_AF-A0A1H2U0L2-F1
#
_entry.id   AF-A0A1H2U0L2-F1
#
_cell.length_a   1.000
_cell.length_b   1.000
_cell.length_c   1.000
_cell.angle_alpha   90.00
_cell.angle_beta   90.00
_cell.angle_gamma   90.00
#
_symmetry.space_group_name_H-M   'P 1'
#
loop_
_entity.id
_entity.type
_entity.pdbx_description
1 polymer ?
#
loop_
_entity_poly.entity_id
_entity_poly.type
_entity_poly.pdbx_seq_one_letter_code
_entity_poly.pdbx_strand_id
1 'polypeptide(L)'
;MEQTEAVHGWRLVGGSVASRRELGLTEPSFATLSADTFRTEGFPIPVDTEKPTAEAGIAFVLGSRLAGPGATVADALRAVDLVLPALEIAGAVVLGATPASLSTVDLRLAGCVLYHRGSVAATGAGGVVLGSPLNALVCLANTVGALEPGQIVLSGALTPPVEVVPGDSVLASVAGLGSVTAVLSGEQS
;
A
#
# COMPACT_ATOMS: atom_id res chain seq x y z
N MET A 1 -16.01 26.74 9.56
CA MET A 1 -15.92 25.38 10.08
C MET A 1 -14.98 24.62 9.16
N GLU A 2 -13.74 24.43 9.58
CA GLU A 2 -12.84 23.46 8.95
C GLU A 2 -13.47 22.08 9.15
N GLN A 3 -13.94 21.45 8.08
CA GLN A 3 -14.32 20.05 8.13
C GLN A 3 -13.01 19.27 8.21
N THR A 4 -12.70 18.70 9.38
CA THR A 4 -11.62 17.72 9.49
C THR A 4 -11.95 16.57 8.56
N GLU A 5 -11.17 16.40 7.50
CA GLU A 5 -11.39 15.31 6.55
C GLU A 5 -11.27 13.97 7.27
N ALA A 6 -12.26 13.10 7.08
CA ALA A 6 -12.26 11.80 7.74
C ALA A 6 -11.12 10.94 7.20
N VAL A 7 -10.30 10.39 8.10
CA VAL A 7 -9.21 9.48 7.73
C VAL A 7 -9.80 8.19 7.15
N HIS A 8 -9.64 8.01 5.84
CA HIS A 8 -10.08 6.82 5.11
C HIS A 8 -9.11 5.66 5.30
N GLY A 9 -7.83 5.97 5.55
CA GLY A 9 -6.82 4.95 5.75
C GLY A 9 -5.47 5.49 6.19
N TRP A 10 -4.48 4.60 6.16
CA TRP A 10 -3.11 4.88 6.56
C TRP A 10 -2.15 4.23 5.58
N ARG A 11 -0.97 4.83 5.39
CA ARG A 11 0.14 4.21 4.68
C ARG A 11 1.39 4.17 5.54
N LEU A 12 2.11 3.06 5.50
CA LEU A 12 3.43 2.94 6.08
C LEU A 12 4.47 3.59 5.17
N VAL A 13 5.33 4.42 5.74
CA VAL A 13 6.49 5.02 5.08
C VAL A 13 7.77 4.48 5.73
N GLY A 14 8.76 4.13 4.91
CA GLY A 14 10.00 3.54 5.42
C GLY A 14 9.81 2.13 5.99
N GLY A 15 9.08 1.26 5.29
CA GLY A 15 8.85 -0.13 5.74
C GLY A 15 10.11 -1.01 5.71
N SER A 16 11.03 -0.75 4.79
CA SER A 16 12.30 -1.48 4.65
C SER A 16 13.49 -0.69 5.18
N VAL A 17 14.60 -1.39 5.50
CA VAL A 17 15.86 -0.74 5.92
C VAL A 17 16.41 0.16 4.80
N ALA A 18 16.29 -0.27 3.54
CA ALA A 18 16.72 0.52 2.39
C ALA A 18 15.91 1.82 2.28
N SER A 19 14.58 1.72 2.27
CA SER A 19 13.68 2.89 2.20
C SER A 19 13.90 3.84 3.37
N ARG A 20 14.09 3.33 4.61
CA ARG A 20 14.43 4.18 5.76
C ARG A 20 15.73 4.94 5.58
N ARG A 21 16.78 4.29 5.07
CA ARG A 21 18.07 4.95 4.81
C ARG A 21 17.96 6.04 3.74
N GLU A 22 17.24 5.76 2.67
CA GLU A 22 17.01 6.73 1.58
C GLU A 22 16.24 7.96 2.06
N LEU A 23 15.25 7.75 2.93
CA LEU A 23 14.42 8.81 3.52
C LEU A 23 15.04 9.49 4.75
N GLY A 24 16.21 9.04 5.22
CA GLY A 24 16.83 9.55 6.46
C GLY A 24 16.04 9.22 7.73
N LEU A 25 15.20 8.19 7.72
CA LEU A 25 14.38 7.76 8.84
C LEU A 25 15.12 6.73 9.71
N THR A 26 15.04 6.87 11.03
CA THR A 26 15.54 5.87 11.99
C THR A 26 14.51 4.79 12.31
N GLU A 27 13.23 5.13 12.18
CA GLU A 27 12.08 4.27 12.44
C GLU A 27 11.01 4.48 11.36
N PRO A 28 10.11 3.51 11.12
CA PRO A 28 8.99 3.73 10.21
C PRO A 28 8.11 4.90 10.63
N SER A 29 7.51 5.58 9.66
CA SER A 29 6.51 6.62 9.88
C SER A 29 5.20 6.27 9.17
N PHE A 30 4.14 7.05 9.45
CA PHE A 30 2.81 6.81 8.90
C PHE A 30 2.20 8.09 8.38
N ALA A 31 1.46 7.99 7.28
CA ALA A 31 0.68 9.09 6.73
C ALA A 31 -0.78 8.68 6.57
N THR A 32 -1.69 9.64 6.76
CA THR A 32 -3.13 9.45 6.55
C THR A 32 -3.46 9.40 5.06
N LEU A 33 -4.49 8.62 4.73
CA LEU A 33 -5.10 8.56 3.40
C LEU A 33 -6.51 9.16 3.48
N SER A 34 -6.77 10.13 2.64
CA SER A 34 -8.10 10.65 2.33
C SER A 34 -8.82 9.76 1.31
N ALA A 35 -10.14 9.88 1.22
CA ALA A 35 -10.93 9.12 0.24
C ALA A 35 -10.56 9.49 -1.22
N ASP A 36 -10.19 10.74 -1.45
CA ASP A 36 -9.78 11.26 -2.76
C ASP A 36 -8.37 10.81 -3.18
N THR A 37 -7.64 10.07 -2.34
CA THR A 37 -6.37 9.43 -2.72
C THR A 37 -6.61 8.19 -3.59
N PHE A 38 -7.77 7.54 -3.46
CA PHE A 38 -8.05 6.28 -4.13
C PHE A 38 -8.50 6.50 -5.58
N ARG A 39 -8.00 5.68 -6.49
CA ARG A 39 -8.37 5.66 -7.92
C ARG A 39 -8.86 4.26 -8.29
N THR A 40 -9.74 4.21 -9.28
CA THR A 40 -10.29 2.95 -9.77
C THR A 40 -9.30 2.29 -10.72
N GLU A 41 -9.08 0.99 -10.56
CA GLU A 41 -8.26 0.20 -11.47
C GLU A 41 -8.72 0.37 -12.93
N GLY A 42 -7.77 0.60 -13.84
CA GLY A 42 -8.02 0.80 -15.26
C GLY A 42 -8.52 2.20 -15.66
N PHE A 43 -8.84 3.08 -14.70
CA PHE A 43 -9.17 4.47 -15.00
C PHE A 43 -7.90 5.33 -15.05
N PRO A 44 -7.82 6.34 -15.95
CA PRO A 44 -6.64 7.19 -16.04
C PRO A 44 -6.41 7.99 -14.76
N ILE A 45 -5.16 7.96 -14.29
CA ILE A 45 -4.71 8.70 -13.11
C ILE A 45 -4.01 9.98 -13.58
N PRO A 46 -4.53 11.17 -13.21
CA PRO A 46 -3.84 12.42 -13.52
C PRO A 46 -2.54 12.50 -12.73
N VAL A 47 -1.52 13.04 -13.37
CA VAL A 47 -0.18 13.21 -12.80
C VAL A 47 0.15 14.69 -12.81
N ASP A 48 0.39 15.25 -11.63
CA ASP A 48 0.73 16.66 -11.40
C ASP A 48 2.16 16.85 -10.86
N THR A 49 2.89 15.76 -10.64
CA THR A 49 4.26 15.77 -10.11
C THR A 49 5.30 15.56 -11.21
N GLU A 50 6.47 16.20 -11.07
CA GLU A 50 7.55 16.16 -12.06
C GLU A 50 8.25 14.78 -12.16
N LYS A 51 8.24 14.01 -11.07
CA LYS A 51 8.89 12.69 -10.98
C LYS A 51 7.97 11.68 -10.32
N PRO A 52 6.85 11.32 -10.97
CA PRO A 52 5.94 10.35 -10.38
C PRO A 52 6.63 9.00 -10.33
N THR A 53 6.44 8.30 -9.22
CA THR A 53 6.90 6.93 -9.04
C THR A 53 5.70 6.01 -8.90
N ALA A 54 5.95 4.73 -9.16
CA ALA A 54 5.03 3.64 -8.87
C ALA A 54 5.71 2.61 -7.96
N GLU A 55 5.00 2.19 -6.92
CA GLU A 55 5.42 1.18 -5.95
C GLU A 55 4.29 0.17 -5.75
N ALA A 56 4.65 -1.12 -5.72
CA ALA A 56 3.69 -2.18 -5.41
C ALA A 56 3.63 -2.43 -3.90
N GLY A 57 2.43 -2.64 -3.36
CA GLY A 57 2.17 -2.86 -1.94
C GLY A 57 1.08 -3.89 -1.70
N ILE A 58 0.77 -4.11 -0.42
CA ILE A 58 -0.40 -4.88 0.02
C ILE A 58 -1.28 -3.93 0.83
N ALA A 59 -2.58 -3.93 0.54
CA ALA A 59 -3.57 -3.24 1.34
C ALA A 59 -4.31 -4.22 2.25
N PHE A 60 -4.59 -3.79 3.46
CA PHE A 60 -5.46 -4.45 4.42
C PHE A 60 -6.73 -3.63 4.59
N VAL A 61 -7.89 -4.27 4.53
CA VAL A 61 -9.16 -3.66 4.92
C VAL A 61 -9.56 -4.22 6.28
N LEU A 62 -9.79 -3.34 7.25
CA LEU A 62 -10.17 -3.76 8.60
C LEU A 62 -11.67 -4.04 8.69
N GLY A 63 -12.03 -5.23 9.18
CA GLY A 63 -13.41 -5.59 9.52
C GLY A 63 -13.74 -5.35 10.99
N SER A 64 -12.74 -5.27 11.85
CA SER A 64 -12.91 -4.93 13.26
C SER A 64 -11.79 -4.02 13.77
N ARG A 65 -12.04 -3.37 14.91
CA ARG A 65 -11.13 -2.38 15.49
C ARG A 65 -9.83 -3.05 15.93
N LEU A 66 -8.69 -2.47 15.57
CA LEU A 66 -7.36 -2.86 16.06
C LEU A 66 -6.81 -1.75 16.96
N ALA A 67 -6.64 -2.04 18.25
CA ALA A 67 -6.27 -1.03 19.26
C ALA A 67 -4.88 -1.28 19.85
N GLY A 68 -4.08 -0.22 19.95
CA GLY A 68 -2.87 -0.14 20.75
C GLY A 68 -3.02 0.83 21.93
N PRO A 69 -1.94 1.03 22.72
CA PRO A 69 -0.70 0.25 22.69
C PRO A 69 -0.92 -1.19 23.18
N GLY A 70 -0.03 -2.11 22.77
CA GLY A 70 -0.09 -3.54 23.12
C GLY A 70 -0.76 -4.42 22.06
N ALA A 71 -1.11 -3.87 20.90
CA ALA A 71 -1.58 -4.65 19.76
C ALA A 71 -0.54 -5.71 19.39
N THR A 72 -1.00 -6.91 19.09
CA THR A 72 -0.17 -8.04 18.66
C THR A 72 -0.50 -8.45 17.22
N VAL A 73 0.34 -9.31 16.64
CA VAL A 73 0.03 -9.94 15.35
C VAL A 73 -1.28 -10.71 15.41
N ALA A 74 -1.60 -11.36 16.55
CA ALA A 74 -2.85 -12.09 16.70
C ALA A 74 -4.08 -11.18 16.67
N ASP A 75 -3.97 -9.94 17.17
CA ASP A 75 -5.03 -8.94 17.09
C ASP A 75 -5.19 -8.43 15.65
N ALA A 76 -4.07 -8.14 14.98
CA ALA A 76 -4.08 -7.74 13.57
C ALA A 76 -4.71 -8.81 12.67
N LEU A 77 -4.36 -10.08 12.87
CA LEU A 77 -4.95 -11.23 12.15
C LEU A 77 -6.48 -11.30 12.31
N ARG A 78 -7.00 -10.95 13.49
CA ARG A 78 -8.45 -10.92 13.76
C ARG A 78 -9.14 -9.68 13.23
N ALA A 79 -8.41 -8.57 13.13
CA ALA A 79 -8.94 -7.28 12.70
C ALA A 79 -9.16 -7.18 11.18
N VAL A 80 -8.33 -7.88 10.39
CA VAL A 80 -8.37 -7.84 8.92
C VAL A 80 -9.55 -8.65 8.37
N ASP A 81 -10.34 -8.04 7.51
CA ASP A 81 -11.42 -8.71 6.76
C ASP A 81 -10.90 -9.29 5.44
N LEU A 82 -10.19 -8.47 4.66
CA LEU A 82 -9.62 -8.87 3.37
C LEU A 82 -8.28 -8.19 3.08
N VAL A 83 -7.51 -8.83 2.21
CA VAL A 83 -6.23 -8.34 1.70
C VAL A 83 -6.26 -8.19 0.18
N LEU A 84 -5.61 -7.14 -0.32
CA LEU A 84 -5.60 -6.76 -1.73
C LEU A 84 -4.18 -6.41 -2.19
N PRO A 85 -3.81 -6.70 -3.45
CA PRO A 85 -2.64 -6.06 -4.04
C PRO A 85 -2.95 -4.57 -4.24
N ALA A 86 -1.95 -3.71 -4.05
CA ALA A 86 -2.10 -2.26 -4.21
C ALA A 86 -0.94 -1.67 -5.02
N LEU A 87 -1.23 -0.57 -5.72
CA LEU A 87 -0.24 0.30 -6.35
C LEU A 87 -0.35 1.68 -5.71
N GLU A 88 0.77 2.18 -5.20
CA GLU A 88 0.94 3.59 -4.87
C GLU A 88 1.61 4.26 -6.08
N ILE A 89 0.95 5.23 -6.71
CA ILE A 89 1.41 5.83 -7.95
C ILE A 89 1.09 7.33 -8.00
N ALA A 90 2.13 8.16 -8.18
CA ALA A 90 1.99 9.62 -8.21
C ALA A 90 1.16 10.19 -7.03
N GLY A 91 1.32 9.61 -5.83
CA GLY A 91 0.55 9.98 -4.63
C GLY A 91 -0.82 9.31 -4.50
N ALA A 92 -1.41 8.82 -5.60
CA ALA A 92 -2.65 8.06 -5.63
C ALA A 92 -2.47 6.60 -5.22
N VAL A 93 -3.59 5.94 -4.90
CA VAL A 93 -3.66 4.52 -4.53
C VAL A 93 -4.65 3.80 -5.42
N VAL A 94 -4.24 2.67 -6.00
CA VAL A 94 -5.12 1.75 -6.73
C VAL A 94 -5.13 0.41 -6.02
N LEU A 95 -6.32 -0.12 -5.78
CA LEU A 95 -6.52 -1.45 -5.20
C LEU A 95 -6.93 -2.43 -6.30
N GLY A 96 -6.41 -3.66 -6.25
CA GLY A 96 -6.87 -4.72 -7.14
C GLY A 96 -8.30 -5.15 -6.81
N ALA A 97 -9.00 -5.71 -7.80
CA ALA A 97 -10.41 -6.09 -7.64
C ALA A 97 -10.67 -7.50 -7.07
N THR A 98 -9.63 -8.31 -6.84
CA THR A 98 -9.78 -9.69 -6.34
C THR A 98 -9.33 -9.79 -4.87
N PRO A 99 -10.26 -9.80 -3.90
CA PRO A 99 -9.91 -9.96 -2.50
C PRO A 99 -9.43 -11.38 -2.22
N ALA A 100 -8.41 -11.49 -1.38
CA ALA A 100 -8.00 -12.74 -0.78
C ALA A 100 -8.25 -12.73 0.73
N SER A 101 -8.46 -13.91 1.30
CA SER A 101 -8.45 -14.09 2.74
C SER A 101 -7.01 -14.10 3.22
N LEU A 102 -6.75 -13.50 4.38
CA LEU A 102 -5.42 -13.50 4.95
C LEU A 102 -4.89 -14.92 5.24
N SER A 103 -5.78 -15.88 5.48
CA SER A 103 -5.43 -17.29 5.72
C SER A 103 -4.92 -18.04 4.48
N THR A 104 -5.12 -17.51 3.26
CA THR A 104 -4.79 -18.22 2.02
C THR A 104 -3.41 -17.87 1.47
N VAL A 105 -2.65 -16.99 2.13
CA VAL A 105 -1.35 -16.50 1.65
C VAL A 105 -0.36 -16.30 2.80
N ASP A 106 0.88 -16.78 2.65
CA ASP A 106 1.97 -16.32 3.53
C ASP A 106 2.46 -14.96 3.03
N LEU A 107 1.98 -13.89 3.66
CA LEU A 107 2.29 -12.51 3.29
C LEU A 107 3.80 -12.21 3.32
N ARG A 108 4.62 -12.94 4.08
CA ARG A 108 6.07 -12.73 4.08
C ARG A 108 6.72 -13.25 2.79
N LEU A 109 6.21 -14.36 2.28
CA LEU A 109 6.70 -15.03 1.08
C LEU A 109 5.97 -14.60 -0.19
N ALA A 110 4.92 -13.78 -0.06
CA ALA A 110 4.19 -13.20 -1.19
C ALA A 110 5.16 -12.39 -2.07
N GLY A 111 5.59 -13.02 -3.16
CA GLY A 111 6.45 -12.41 -4.17
C GLY A 111 5.66 -11.42 -5.02
N CYS A 112 6.30 -10.31 -5.37
CA CYS A 112 5.72 -9.26 -6.19
C CYS A 112 6.57 -9.06 -7.44
N VAL A 113 5.91 -8.95 -8.59
CA VAL A 113 6.52 -8.53 -9.85
C VAL A 113 5.80 -7.27 -10.31
N LEU A 114 6.57 -6.18 -10.45
CA LEU A 114 6.11 -4.90 -10.96
C LEU A 114 6.53 -4.78 -12.42
N TYR A 115 5.53 -4.65 -13.29
CA TYR A 115 5.70 -4.47 -14.71
C TYR A 115 5.49 -3.00 -15.07
N HIS A 116 6.37 -2.47 -15.90
CA HIS A 116 6.26 -1.14 -16.51
C HIS A 116 6.35 -1.30 -18.02
N ARG A 117 5.36 -0.80 -18.76
CA ARG A 117 5.29 -0.91 -20.22
C ARG A 117 5.47 -2.35 -20.73
N GLY A 118 4.88 -3.31 -20.03
CA GLY A 118 4.91 -4.74 -20.37
C GLY A 118 6.22 -5.47 -20.07
N SER A 119 7.21 -4.81 -19.48
CA SER A 119 8.49 -5.43 -19.06
C SER A 119 8.60 -5.46 -17.55
N VAL A 120 9.31 -6.45 -17.00
CA VAL A 120 9.59 -6.51 -15.56
C VAL A 120 10.52 -5.35 -15.20
N ALA A 121 10.03 -4.43 -14.36
CA ALA A 121 10.78 -3.26 -13.91
C ALA A 121 11.37 -3.49 -12.51
N ALA A 122 10.62 -4.16 -11.63
CA ALA A 122 11.09 -4.48 -10.29
C ALA A 122 10.46 -5.78 -9.77
N THR A 123 11.14 -6.39 -8.80
CA THR A 123 10.64 -7.56 -8.07
C THR A 123 10.89 -7.39 -6.58
N GLY A 124 10.06 -8.02 -5.76
CA GLY A 124 10.17 -7.94 -4.31
C GLY A 124 9.37 -9.03 -3.60
N ALA A 125 9.32 -8.95 -2.27
CA ALA A 125 8.53 -9.87 -1.45
C ALA A 125 8.08 -9.19 -0.16
N GLY A 126 6.96 -9.64 0.42
CA GLY A 126 6.41 -9.05 1.64
C GLY A 126 7.36 -8.99 2.83
N GLY A 127 8.30 -9.92 2.96
CA GLY A 127 9.31 -9.92 4.02
C GLY A 127 10.18 -8.66 4.08
N VAL A 128 10.25 -7.86 3.01
CA VAL A 128 11.00 -6.59 3.00
C VAL A 128 10.36 -5.53 3.91
N VAL A 129 9.04 -5.63 4.11
CA VAL A 129 8.25 -4.71 4.93
C VAL A 129 8.32 -5.17 6.38
N LEU A 130 9.20 -4.56 7.19
CA LEU A 130 9.33 -4.84 8.62
C LEU A 130 9.43 -6.36 8.97
N GLY A 131 9.93 -7.20 8.06
CA GLY A 131 9.94 -8.66 8.20
C GLY A 131 8.61 -9.38 7.89
N SER A 132 7.49 -8.66 7.89
CA SER A 132 6.16 -9.12 7.51
C SER A 132 5.21 -7.93 7.30
N PRO A 133 4.39 -7.91 6.24
CA PRO A 133 3.39 -6.86 6.04
C PRO A 133 2.42 -6.67 7.23
N LEU A 134 2.15 -7.74 8.00
CA LEU A 134 1.33 -7.66 9.23
C LEU A 134 1.96 -6.80 10.32
N ASN A 135 3.29 -6.69 10.37
CA ASN A 135 3.98 -5.85 11.35
C ASN A 135 3.69 -4.37 11.09
N ALA A 136 3.32 -3.98 9.87
CA ALA A 136 2.88 -2.63 9.57
C ALA A 136 1.60 -2.25 10.35
N LEU A 137 0.61 -3.16 10.38
CA LEU A 137 -0.63 -2.96 11.14
C LEU A 137 -0.37 -2.83 12.64
N VAL A 138 0.46 -3.73 13.18
CA VAL A 138 0.80 -3.76 14.60
C VAL A 138 1.56 -2.51 15.00
N CYS A 139 2.57 -2.12 14.23
CA CYS A 139 3.34 -0.90 14.46
C CYS A 139 2.41 0.31 14.41
N LEU A 140 1.59 0.42 13.37
CA LEU A 140 0.65 1.52 13.19
C LEU A 140 -0.31 1.66 14.37
N ALA A 141 -1.04 0.59 14.73
CA ALA A 141 -2.02 0.63 15.83
C ALA A 141 -1.37 1.00 17.17
N ASN A 142 -0.13 0.54 17.41
CA ASN A 142 0.63 0.89 18.61
C ASN A 142 1.14 2.34 18.59
N THR A 143 1.34 2.93 17.41
CA THR A 143 1.75 4.34 17.26
C THR A 143 0.56 5.30 17.34
N VAL A 144 -0.56 4.99 16.67
CA VAL A 144 -1.70 5.92 16.52
C VAL A 144 -2.85 5.64 17.49
N GLY A 145 -2.76 4.57 18.27
CA GLY A 145 -3.70 4.21 19.33
C GLY A 145 -4.83 3.30 18.86
N ALA A 146 -5.48 3.58 17.73
CA ALA A 146 -6.48 2.65 17.18
C ALA A 146 -6.71 2.83 15.69
N LEU A 147 -7.08 1.72 15.05
CA LEU A 147 -7.57 1.66 13.69
C LEU A 147 -9.00 1.15 13.70
N GLU A 148 -9.86 1.84 12.96
CA GLU A 148 -11.30 1.62 12.99
C GLU A 148 -11.76 0.72 11.82
N PRO A 149 -12.86 -0.03 11.99
CA PRO A 149 -13.43 -0.83 10.91
C PRO A 149 -13.72 0.01 9.66
N GLY A 150 -13.47 -0.57 8.49
CA GLY A 150 -13.60 0.09 7.19
C GLY A 150 -12.36 0.89 6.76
N GLN A 151 -11.40 1.15 7.66
CA GLN A 151 -10.15 1.80 7.28
C GLN A 151 -9.26 0.87 6.47
N ILE A 152 -8.53 1.47 5.53
CA ILE A 152 -7.57 0.78 4.65
C ILE A 152 -6.15 1.07 5.12
N VAL A 153 -5.32 0.05 5.27
CA VAL A 153 -3.90 0.22 5.62
C VAL A 153 -3.02 -0.32 4.50
N LEU A 154 -2.18 0.56 3.94
CA LEU A 154 -1.12 0.16 3.03
C LEU A 154 0.10 -0.27 3.83
N SER A 155 0.52 -1.52 3.62
CA SER A 155 1.65 -2.11 4.34
C SER A 155 2.98 -1.43 4.06
N GLY A 156 3.06 -0.59 3.04
CA GLY A 156 4.31 -0.07 2.47
C GLY A 156 4.80 -0.92 1.29
N ALA A 157 5.80 -0.39 0.60
CA ALA A 157 6.28 -0.92 -0.67
C ALA A 157 6.99 -2.28 -0.55
N LEU A 158 6.61 -3.20 -1.43
CA LEU A 158 7.24 -4.50 -1.66
C LEU A 158 8.45 -4.39 -2.62
N THR A 159 8.41 -3.42 -3.52
CA THR A 159 9.41 -3.19 -4.57
C THR A 159 10.08 -1.83 -4.41
N PRO A 160 11.27 -1.61 -4.96
CA PRO A 160 11.79 -0.26 -5.17
C PRO A 160 10.83 0.59 -6.02
N PRO A 161 10.85 1.92 -5.88
CA PRO A 161 10.09 2.82 -6.73
C PRO A 161 10.57 2.75 -8.17
N VAL A 162 9.62 2.75 -9.11
CA VAL A 162 9.88 2.85 -10.55
C VAL A 162 9.37 4.20 -11.02
N GLU A 163 10.24 5.00 -11.66
CA GLU A 163 9.82 6.25 -12.29
C GLU A 163 8.86 5.98 -13.45
N VAL A 164 7.78 6.73 -13.50
CA VAL A 164 6.74 6.63 -14.52
C VAL A 164 6.51 7.99 -15.17
N VAL A 165 5.80 8.03 -16.29
CA VAL A 165 5.39 9.28 -16.94
C VAL A 165 3.93 9.18 -17.42
N PRO A 166 3.27 10.31 -17.66
CA PRO A 166 2.00 10.34 -18.38
C PRO A 166 1.96 9.42 -19.61
N GLY A 167 0.88 8.64 -19.74
CA GLY A 167 0.71 7.65 -20.81
C GLY A 167 1.23 6.24 -20.47
N ASP A 168 1.91 6.07 -19.34
CA ASP A 168 2.40 4.76 -18.92
C ASP A 168 1.29 3.85 -18.38
N SER A 169 1.56 2.55 -18.43
CA SER A 169 0.82 1.54 -17.70
C SER A 169 1.75 0.77 -16.78
N VAL A 170 1.27 0.51 -15.57
CA VAL A 170 1.97 -0.22 -14.53
C VAL A 170 1.07 -1.35 -14.03
N LEU A 171 1.61 -2.54 -13.92
CA LEU A 171 0.91 -3.70 -13.36
C LEU A 171 1.75 -4.29 -12.24
N ALA A 172 1.15 -4.49 -11.07
CA ALA A 172 1.73 -5.28 -10.00
C ALA A 172 1.03 -6.64 -9.94
N SER A 173 1.79 -7.72 -9.90
CA SER A 173 1.29 -9.08 -9.63
C SER A 173 1.88 -9.58 -8.33
N VAL A 174 1.03 -9.90 -7.36
CA VAL A 174 1.43 -10.39 -6.03
C VAL A 174 0.95 -11.82 -5.85
N ALA A 175 1.88 -12.73 -5.60
CA ALA A 175 1.61 -14.15 -5.46
C ALA A 175 0.57 -14.41 -4.36
N GLY A 176 -0.50 -15.12 -4.72
CA GLY A 176 -1.62 -15.42 -3.82
C GLY A 176 -2.64 -14.30 -3.62
N LEU A 177 -2.37 -13.08 -4.11
CA LEU A 177 -3.28 -11.92 -4.01
C LEU A 177 -3.83 -11.43 -5.36
N GLY A 178 -3.28 -11.93 -6.48
CA GLY A 178 -3.68 -11.50 -7.81
C GLY A 178 -2.89 -10.30 -8.30
N SER A 179 -3.52 -9.43 -9.08
CA SER A 179 -2.85 -8.28 -9.71
C SER A 179 -3.67 -7.00 -9.58
N VAL A 180 -2.98 -5.88 -9.79
CA VAL A 180 -3.58 -4.54 -9.90
C VAL A 180 -2.88 -3.75 -11.00
N THR A 181 -3.65 -2.98 -11.76
CA THR A 181 -3.16 -2.17 -12.88
C THR A 181 -3.50 -0.70 -12.71
N ALA A 182 -2.53 0.17 -12.97
CA ALA A 182 -2.69 1.61 -13.04
C ALA A 182 -2.30 2.13 -14.42
N VAL A 183 -3.03 3.12 -14.93
CA VAL A 183 -2.74 3.80 -16.19
C VAL A 183 -2.65 5.29 -15.90
N LEU A 184 -1.58 5.94 -16.35
CA LEU A 184 -1.37 7.36 -16.12
C LEU A 184 -1.87 8.16 -17.34
N SER A 185 -2.58 9.26 -17.10
CA SER A 185 -2.92 10.25 -18.13
C SER A 185 -2.08 11.51 -17.94
N GLY A 186 -1.72 12.15 -19.05
CA GLY A 186 -1.27 13.54 -19.00
C GLY A 186 -2.44 14.46 -18.65
N GLU A 187 -2.15 15.65 -18.12
CA GLU A 187 -3.17 16.69 -18.04
C GLU A 187 -3.74 16.92 -19.43
N GLN A 188 -5.07 16.85 -19.55
CA GLN A 188 -5.74 17.33 -20.75
C GLN A 188 -5.62 18.85 -20.75
N SER A 189 -4.84 19.40 -21.69
CA SER A 189 -4.88 20.84 -22.01
C SER A 189 -6.27 21.28 -22.45
#